data_AF-A0A9P7GHK1-F1
#
_entry.id   AF-A0A9P7GHK1-F1
#
_cell.length_a   1.000
_cell.length_b   1.000
_cell.length_c   1.000
_cell.angle_alpha   90.00
_cell.angle_beta   90.00
_cell.angle_gamma   90.00
#
_symmetry.space_group_name_H-M   'P 1'
#
loop_
_entity.id
_entity.type
_entity.pdbx_description
1 polymer ?
#
loop_
_entity_poly.entity_id
_entity_poly.type
_entity_poly.pdbx_seq_one_letter_code
_entity_poly.pdbx_strand_id
1 'polypeptide(L)'
;MTVFAASYAAAYQTLTKAEPITCAETSTTFEAVPTPSAIIVDFLNLPQRETIRKLTGYSTPIIAWIPCGISYFIRLWGPESLGGLGDFGAKVDAEVLRTGTSLEDVANEILSHASPFAQVSAELSKKVNASKLGLLAAWSPQQFILNHQATGWFFTHGGHGGVTESLSSGIPLIFWPFKADQPTAAAHVAENLKAGIELFEVRTGRGLQPIHRNGKIPKGTREAVGEEIRRVLDICGGKEGAEMRRNAEMIKAEMKKSWEEGGPAKLAMRQFLQDYA
;
A
#
# COMPACT_ATOMS: atom_id res chain seq x y z
N MET A 1 4.94 17.10 20.80
CA MET A 1 5.43 15.71 20.88
C MET A 1 4.45 14.93 21.74
N THR A 2 4.00 13.76 21.31
CA THR A 2 3.06 12.92 22.08
C THR A 2 3.66 12.59 23.45
N VAL A 3 2.82 12.40 24.46
CA VAL A 3 3.23 11.94 25.81
C VAL A 3 4.16 10.73 25.69
N PHE A 4 3.82 9.80 24.79
CA PHE A 4 4.66 8.66 24.42
C PHE A 4 6.08 9.05 23.98
N ALA A 5 6.26 9.97 23.04
CA ALA A 5 7.58 10.36 22.56
C ALA A 5 8.44 11.03 23.66
N ALA A 6 7.81 11.84 24.52
CA ALA A 6 8.49 12.50 25.63
C ALA A 6 8.88 11.52 26.75
N SER A 7 8.04 10.51 27.03
CA SER A 7 8.28 9.54 28.09
C SER A 7 9.12 8.34 27.66
N TYR A 8 9.24 8.08 26.35
CA TYR A 8 9.82 6.84 25.83
C TYR A 8 11.27 6.61 26.29
N ALA A 9 12.11 7.66 26.27
CA ALA A 9 13.51 7.50 26.64
C ALA A 9 13.68 7.07 28.10
N ALA A 10 12.98 7.75 29.01
CA ALA A 10 12.98 7.38 30.42
C ALA A 10 12.41 5.98 30.62
N ALA A 11 11.26 5.68 30.01
CA ALA A 11 10.62 4.38 30.12
C ALA A 11 11.50 3.24 29.56
N TYR A 12 12.14 3.44 28.40
CA TYR A 12 13.04 2.45 27.81
C TYR A 12 14.31 2.29 28.64
N GLN A 13 14.84 3.36 29.24
CA GLN A 13 15.96 3.26 30.17
C GLN A 13 15.59 2.46 31.43
N THR A 14 14.38 2.66 31.97
CA THR A 14 13.83 1.83 33.05
C THR A 14 13.66 0.37 32.62
N LEU A 15 13.18 0.09 31.39
CA LEU A 15 13.14 -1.26 30.81
C LEU A 15 14.53 -1.91 30.79
N THR A 16 15.56 -1.16 30.40
CA THR A 16 16.91 -1.72 30.29
C THR A 16 17.49 -2.18 31.63
N LYS A 17 16.97 -1.63 32.74
CA LYS A 17 17.36 -1.97 34.11
C LYS A 17 16.47 -3.05 34.75
N ALA A 18 15.48 -3.57 34.02
CA ALA A 18 14.45 -4.46 34.55
C ALA A 18 13.74 -3.87 35.79
N GLU A 19 13.33 -2.61 35.69
CA GLU A 19 12.59 -1.89 36.73
C GLU A 19 11.10 -1.71 36.33
N PRO A 20 10.17 -1.55 37.30
CA PRO A 20 8.77 -1.24 37.01
C PRO A 20 8.58 0.08 36.26
N ILE A 21 7.59 0.16 35.38
CA ILE A 21 7.37 1.33 34.51
C ILE A 21 5.99 1.90 34.72
N THR A 22 5.93 3.20 34.97
CA THR A 22 4.68 3.95 35.02
C THR A 22 4.36 4.52 33.65
N CYS A 23 3.19 4.19 33.12
CA CYS A 23 2.67 4.80 31.90
C CYS A 23 2.46 6.30 32.13
N ALA A 24 3.11 7.13 31.31
CA ALA A 24 3.03 8.58 31.43
C ALA A 24 1.64 9.15 31.11
N GLU A 25 0.77 8.38 30.46
CA GLU A 25 -0.61 8.79 30.12
C GLU A 25 -1.59 8.38 31.23
N THR A 26 -1.59 7.10 31.61
CA THR A 26 -2.60 6.54 32.52
C THR A 26 -2.16 6.53 33.98
N SER A 27 -0.90 6.89 34.27
CA SER A 27 -0.24 6.73 35.58
C SER A 27 -0.26 5.30 36.12
N THR A 28 -0.62 4.32 35.30
CA THR A 28 -0.62 2.90 35.67
C THR A 28 0.81 2.39 35.69
N THR A 29 1.23 1.78 36.80
CA THR A 29 2.53 1.15 36.92
C THR A 29 2.44 -0.33 36.56
N PHE A 30 3.29 -0.73 35.63
CA PHE A 30 3.49 -2.12 35.22
C PHE A 30 4.70 -2.67 35.97
N GLU A 31 4.64 -3.94 36.37
CA GLU A 31 5.75 -4.61 37.04
C GLU A 31 7.00 -4.68 36.14
N ALA A 32 8.15 -4.88 36.78
CA ALA A 32 9.41 -5.07 36.09
C ALA A 32 9.35 -6.27 35.14
N VAL A 33 9.92 -6.09 33.95
CA VAL A 33 10.12 -7.16 32.97
C VAL A 33 11.62 -7.35 32.71
N PRO A 34 12.07 -8.52 32.24
CA PRO A 34 13.46 -8.71 31.84
C PRO A 34 13.92 -7.68 30.80
N THR A 35 15.21 -7.33 30.84
CA THR A 35 15.82 -6.42 29.87
C THR A 35 15.56 -6.90 28.43
N PRO A 36 15.12 -6.01 27.51
CA PRO A 36 14.82 -6.40 26.13
C PRO A 36 16.04 -7.00 25.39
N SER A 37 15.89 -8.21 24.86
CA SER A 37 16.88 -8.89 24.02
C SER A 37 16.71 -8.61 22.53
N ALA A 38 15.54 -8.12 22.12
CA ALA A 38 15.22 -7.64 20.78
C ALA A 38 14.09 -6.62 20.87
N ILE A 39 14.00 -5.75 19.86
CA ILE A 39 12.95 -4.73 19.79
C ILE A 39 12.26 -4.81 18.44
N ILE A 40 10.95 -5.00 18.45
CA ILE A 40 10.10 -4.83 17.28
C ILE A 40 9.46 -3.45 17.40
N VAL A 41 9.78 -2.57 16.47
CA VAL A 41 9.20 -1.22 16.41
C VAL A 41 8.72 -0.97 15.01
N ASP A 42 7.60 -0.26 14.90
CA ASP A 42 7.16 0.27 13.62
C ASP A 42 8.27 1.11 12.99
N PHE A 43 8.48 0.97 11.69
CA PHE A 43 9.50 1.73 10.98
C PHE A 43 9.38 3.24 11.18
N LEU A 44 8.16 3.76 11.32
CA LEU A 44 7.84 5.17 11.49
C LEU A 44 8.27 5.73 12.85
N ASN A 45 8.57 4.88 13.83
CA ASN A 45 9.02 5.29 15.17
C ASN A 45 10.52 5.67 15.20
N LEU A 46 10.93 6.57 14.30
CA LEU A 46 12.31 7.06 14.18
C LEU A 46 12.86 7.63 15.50
N PRO A 47 12.15 8.50 16.25
CA PRO A 47 12.66 9.04 17.51
C PRO A 47 12.94 7.97 18.58
N GLN A 48 12.12 6.92 18.61
CA GLN A 48 12.28 5.78 19.52
C GLN A 48 13.47 4.93 19.08
N ARG A 49 13.62 4.67 17.78
CA ARG A 49 14.79 3.97 17.23
C ARG A 49 16.09 4.69 17.55
N GLU A 50 16.13 6.02 17.41
CA GLU A 50 17.30 6.82 17.79
C GLU A 50 17.55 6.78 19.30
N THR A 51 16.50 6.90 20.10
CA THR A 51 16.59 6.79 21.57
C THR A 51 17.15 5.44 22.01
N ILE A 52 16.66 4.34 21.42
CA ILE A 52 17.19 2.99 21.66
C ILE A 52 18.68 2.95 21.31
N ARG A 53 19.06 3.44 20.13
CA ARG A 53 20.46 3.45 19.69
C ARG A 53 21.35 4.29 20.58
N LYS A 54 20.86 5.41 21.12
CA LYS A 54 21.60 6.23 22.08
C LYS A 54 21.79 5.51 23.43
N LEU A 55 20.81 4.74 23.87
CA LEU A 55 20.81 4.11 25.19
C LEU A 55 21.52 2.74 25.21
N THR A 56 21.27 1.87 24.23
CA THR A 56 21.84 0.51 24.18
C THR A 56 22.78 0.28 23.00
N GLY A 57 23.04 1.29 22.16
CA GLY A 57 23.90 1.12 21.00
C GLY A 57 23.38 0.02 20.07
N TYR A 58 24.26 -0.89 19.67
CA TYR A 58 23.93 -2.02 18.80
C TYR A 58 23.81 -3.36 19.54
N SER A 59 23.86 -3.37 20.88
CA SER A 59 23.74 -4.61 21.66
C SER A 59 22.34 -5.22 21.61
N THR A 60 21.30 -4.39 21.37
CA THR A 60 19.92 -4.85 21.15
C THR A 60 19.55 -4.76 19.66
N PRO A 61 19.24 -5.87 18.98
CA PRO A 61 18.75 -5.83 17.61
C PRO A 61 17.38 -5.12 17.53
N ILE A 62 17.22 -4.30 16.49
CA ILE A 62 15.95 -3.64 16.17
C ILE A 62 15.41 -4.25 14.88
N ILE A 63 14.22 -4.83 14.96
CA ILE A 63 13.44 -5.28 13.80
C ILE A 63 12.44 -4.18 13.50
N ALA A 64 12.68 -3.44 12.42
CA ALA A 64 11.73 -2.45 11.94
C ALA A 64 10.63 -3.15 11.15
N TRP A 65 9.41 -3.17 11.70
CA TRP A 65 8.26 -3.74 11.02
C TRP A 65 7.72 -2.76 9.97
N ILE A 66 7.55 -3.23 8.74
CA ILE A 66 7.01 -2.42 7.64
C ILE A 66 6.05 -3.21 6.75
N PRO A 67 4.77 -2.87 6.71
CA PRO A 67 3.84 -3.46 5.77
C PRO A 67 3.73 -2.61 4.48
N CYS A 68 4.83 -2.28 3.81
CA CYS A 68 4.76 -1.51 2.55
C CYS A 68 5.91 -1.78 1.57
N GLY A 69 5.66 -1.51 0.29
CA GLY A 69 6.67 -1.59 -0.77
C GLY A 69 7.68 -0.44 -0.70
N ILE A 70 8.93 -0.69 -1.07
CA ILE A 70 10.07 0.25 -0.97
C ILE A 70 9.80 1.60 -1.66
N SER A 71 8.94 1.66 -2.66
CA SER A 71 8.54 2.91 -3.33
C SER A 71 7.83 3.92 -2.43
N TYR A 72 7.17 3.46 -1.37
CA TYR A 72 6.60 4.32 -0.33
C TYR A 72 7.69 5.09 0.41
N PHE A 73 8.86 4.46 0.64
CA PHE A 73 9.99 5.11 1.30
C PHE A 73 10.58 6.26 0.51
N ILE A 74 10.78 6.03 -0.78
CA ILE A 74 11.29 7.05 -1.69
C ILE A 74 10.30 8.20 -1.79
N ARG A 75 8.98 7.92 -1.69
CA ARG A 75 7.94 8.96 -1.75
C ARG A 75 7.87 9.82 -0.49
N LEU A 76 7.93 9.23 0.70
CA LEU A 76 7.76 9.98 1.94
C LEU A 76 9.06 10.61 2.46
N TRP A 77 10.19 9.92 2.31
CA TRP A 77 11.47 10.35 2.89
C TRP A 77 12.59 10.43 1.87
N GLY A 78 12.32 10.14 0.61
CA GLY A 78 13.29 10.38 -0.44
C GLY A 78 13.53 11.89 -0.62
N PRO A 79 14.67 12.26 -1.18
CA PRO A 79 14.85 13.61 -1.69
C PRO A 79 13.86 13.87 -2.83
N GLU A 80 13.44 15.12 -2.99
CA GLU A 80 12.50 15.53 -4.04
C GLU A 80 13.00 15.11 -5.44
N SER A 81 14.33 15.08 -5.63
CA SER A 81 14.98 14.62 -6.86
C SER A 81 14.72 13.17 -7.25
N LEU A 82 14.24 12.32 -6.33
CA LEU A 82 14.03 10.89 -6.56
C LEU A 82 12.58 10.44 -6.52
N GLY A 83 11.63 11.33 -6.21
CA GLY A 83 10.29 10.83 -5.86
C GLY A 83 9.70 11.41 -4.58
N GLY A 84 10.52 12.05 -3.77
CA GLY A 84 10.22 12.23 -2.37
C GLY A 84 9.52 13.52 -1.98
N LEU A 85 9.10 13.58 -0.72
CA LEU A 85 8.46 14.75 -0.12
C LEU A 85 9.44 15.72 0.52
N GLY A 86 10.74 15.40 0.61
CA GLY A 86 11.68 16.24 1.37
C GLY A 86 11.31 16.29 2.86
N ASP A 87 11.43 17.46 3.49
CA ASP A 87 11.01 17.66 4.89
C ASP A 87 9.47 17.72 4.99
N PHE A 88 8.87 16.55 5.20
CA PHE A 88 7.43 16.40 5.28
C PHE A 88 6.81 17.11 6.49
N GLY A 89 7.49 17.14 7.64
CA GLY A 89 6.99 17.77 8.87
C GLY A 89 6.86 19.28 8.72
N ALA A 90 7.89 19.93 8.18
CA ALA A 90 7.86 21.36 7.91
C ALA A 90 6.72 21.77 6.95
N LYS A 91 6.39 20.90 5.99
CA LYS A 91 5.30 21.14 5.02
C LYS A 91 3.91 21.02 5.65
N VAL A 92 3.70 20.07 6.55
CA VAL A 92 2.43 19.92 7.31
C VAL A 92 2.21 21.14 8.21
N ASP A 93 3.24 21.55 8.97
CA ASP A 93 3.14 22.67 9.91
C ASP A 93 2.82 23.99 9.19
N ALA A 94 3.45 24.25 8.05
CA ALA A 94 3.20 25.43 7.23
C ALA A 94 1.75 25.46 6.72
N GLU A 95 1.18 24.31 6.35
CA GLU A 95 -0.16 24.21 5.78
C GLU A 95 -1.28 24.29 6.84
N VAL A 96 -1.04 23.76 8.05
CA VAL A 96 -1.91 23.97 9.22
C VAL A 96 -2.00 25.46 9.57
N LEU A 97 -0.87 26.14 9.64
CA LEU A 97 -0.80 27.60 9.87
C LEU A 97 -1.55 28.39 8.79
N ARG A 98 -1.48 27.93 7.54
CA ARG A 98 -2.11 28.59 6.38
C ARG A 98 -3.62 28.41 6.34
N THR A 99 -4.12 27.22 6.69
CA THR A 99 -5.52 26.83 6.45
C THR A 99 -6.39 26.84 7.70
N GLY A 100 -5.80 26.75 8.90
CA GLY A 100 -6.53 26.56 10.15
C GLY A 100 -7.17 25.17 10.31
N THR A 101 -6.87 24.25 9.39
CA THR A 101 -7.37 22.87 9.37
C THR A 101 -6.61 22.01 10.39
N SER A 102 -7.22 20.91 10.87
CA SER A 102 -6.58 20.05 11.86
C SER A 102 -5.29 19.42 11.32
N LEU A 103 -4.32 19.16 12.21
CA LEU A 103 -3.05 18.52 11.84
C LEU A 103 -3.28 17.15 11.19
N GLU A 104 -4.26 16.38 11.68
CA GLU A 104 -4.60 15.07 11.14
C GLU A 104 -5.18 15.17 9.73
N ASP A 105 -6.07 16.14 9.48
CA ASP A 105 -6.65 16.35 8.16
C ASP A 105 -5.62 16.86 7.15
N VAL A 106 -4.74 17.80 7.56
CA VAL A 106 -3.64 18.29 6.71
C VAL A 106 -2.62 17.18 6.43
N ALA A 107 -2.28 16.37 7.43
CA ALA A 107 -1.40 15.22 7.24
C ALA A 107 -2.04 14.18 6.31
N ASN A 108 -3.33 13.88 6.49
CA ASN A 108 -4.07 12.97 5.62
C ASN A 108 -4.17 13.52 4.20
N GLU A 109 -4.39 14.83 4.01
CA GLU A 109 -4.40 15.46 2.69
C GLU A 109 -3.05 15.29 1.99
N ILE A 110 -1.93 15.52 2.68
CA ILE A 110 -0.59 15.43 2.08
C ILE A 110 -0.15 13.97 1.88
N LEU A 111 -0.49 13.06 2.81
CA LEU A 111 -0.16 11.62 2.73
C LEU A 111 -1.03 10.86 1.73
N SER A 112 -2.29 11.27 1.61
CA SER A 112 -3.27 10.68 0.71
C SER A 112 -3.31 11.38 -0.63
N HIS A 113 -2.49 12.42 -0.84
CA HIS A 113 -2.33 13.03 -2.14
C HIS A 113 -1.65 12.04 -3.10
N ALA A 114 -2.13 12.03 -4.34
CA ALA A 114 -1.43 11.35 -5.41
C ALA A 114 0.06 11.76 -5.42
N SER A 115 0.93 10.83 -5.76
CA SER A 115 2.35 11.12 -5.97
C SER A 115 2.49 12.39 -6.84
N PRO A 116 3.34 13.38 -6.51
CA PRO A 116 3.58 14.57 -7.31
C PRO A 116 4.36 14.23 -8.57
N PHE A 117 4.77 12.97 -8.73
CA PHE A 117 5.26 12.39 -9.98
C PHE A 117 4.09 11.89 -10.86
N ALA A 118 2.91 11.68 -10.28
CA ALA A 118 1.65 11.40 -10.97
C ALA A 118 0.87 12.70 -11.16
N GLN A 119 1.44 13.62 -11.96
CA GLN A 119 0.76 14.85 -12.36
C GLN A 119 -0.20 14.56 -13.51
N VAL A 120 -1.48 14.89 -13.33
CA VAL A 120 -2.44 14.92 -14.44
C VAL A 120 -2.31 16.27 -15.13
N SER A 121 -2.00 16.27 -16.43
CA SER A 121 -1.85 17.53 -17.17
C SER A 121 -3.19 18.28 -17.24
N ALA A 122 -3.14 19.62 -17.29
CA ALA A 122 -4.35 20.44 -17.41
C ALA A 122 -5.18 20.08 -18.66
N GLU A 123 -4.51 19.67 -19.75
CA GLU A 123 -5.15 19.18 -20.95
C GLU A 123 -5.93 17.88 -20.69
N LEU A 124 -5.32 16.92 -19.99
CA LEU A 124 -5.97 15.66 -19.63
C LEU A 124 -7.14 15.89 -18.66
N SER A 125 -6.96 16.76 -17.66
CA SER A 125 -8.04 17.14 -16.73
C SER A 125 -9.24 17.74 -17.46
N LYS A 126 -9.00 18.65 -18.41
CA LYS A 126 -10.07 19.21 -19.26
C LYS A 126 -10.77 18.12 -20.07
N LYS A 127 -10.03 17.19 -20.66
CA LYS A 127 -10.58 16.07 -21.43
C LYS A 127 -11.47 15.16 -20.57
N VAL A 128 -11.02 14.79 -19.37
CA VAL A 128 -11.80 13.95 -18.45
C VAL A 128 -13.07 14.67 -18.02
N ASN A 129 -12.97 15.93 -17.58
CA ASN A 129 -14.13 16.71 -17.15
C ASN A 129 -15.16 16.92 -18.28
N ALA A 130 -14.70 17.19 -19.50
CA ALA A 130 -15.57 17.35 -20.66
C ALA A 130 -16.28 16.05 -21.07
N SER A 131 -15.67 14.89 -20.80
CA SER A 131 -16.26 13.60 -21.17
C SER A 131 -17.55 13.28 -20.43
N LYS A 132 -17.72 13.79 -19.19
CA LYS A 132 -18.79 13.41 -18.25
C LYS A 132 -18.84 11.90 -17.93
N LEU A 133 -17.79 11.14 -18.27
CA LEU A 133 -17.67 9.69 -18.07
C LEU A 133 -16.67 9.33 -16.97
N GLY A 134 -15.92 10.31 -16.45
CA GLY A 134 -14.89 10.09 -15.44
C GLY A 134 -14.76 11.26 -14.49
N LEU A 135 -14.21 10.96 -13.32
CA LEU A 135 -13.92 11.92 -12.26
C LEU A 135 -12.44 11.80 -11.90
N LEU A 136 -11.79 12.94 -11.68
CA LEU A 136 -10.44 12.99 -11.13
C LEU A 136 -10.55 13.38 -9.65
N ALA A 137 -9.98 12.56 -8.79
CA ALA A 137 -9.94 12.80 -7.36
C ALA A 137 -8.51 12.55 -6.85
N ALA A 138 -8.00 13.46 -6.01
CA ALA A 138 -6.70 13.27 -5.35
C ALA A 138 -6.75 12.12 -4.34
N TRP A 139 -7.90 11.93 -3.71
CA TRP A 139 -8.23 10.82 -2.83
C TRP A 139 -9.64 10.34 -3.11
N SER A 140 -9.87 9.04 -2.93
CA SER A 140 -11.21 8.45 -3.01
C SER A 140 -11.36 7.34 -1.97
N PRO A 141 -12.58 7.08 -1.47
CA PRO A 141 -12.84 6.01 -0.51
C PRO A 141 -12.79 4.64 -1.20
N GLN A 142 -11.59 4.21 -1.63
CA GLN A 142 -11.38 3.06 -2.52
C GLN A 142 -12.06 1.79 -2.03
N GLN A 143 -11.98 1.48 -0.74
CA GLN A 143 -12.62 0.29 -0.16
C GLN A 143 -14.14 0.33 -0.31
N PHE A 144 -14.77 1.49 -0.12
CA PHE A 144 -16.21 1.65 -0.33
C PHE A 144 -16.57 1.51 -1.81
N ILE A 145 -15.76 2.08 -2.71
CA ILE A 145 -15.97 1.95 -4.15
C ILE A 145 -15.86 0.48 -4.57
N LEU A 146 -14.81 -0.23 -4.17
CA LEU A 146 -14.60 -1.65 -4.51
C LEU A 146 -15.70 -2.56 -3.98
N ASN A 147 -16.28 -2.26 -2.81
CA ASN A 147 -17.39 -3.02 -2.24
C ASN A 147 -18.77 -2.61 -2.76
N HIS A 148 -18.86 -1.57 -3.59
CA HIS A 148 -20.12 -1.12 -4.15
C HIS A 148 -20.59 -2.04 -5.29
N GLN A 149 -21.88 -2.39 -5.32
CA GLN A 149 -22.44 -3.33 -6.32
C GLN A 149 -22.29 -2.87 -7.78
N ALA A 150 -22.19 -1.56 -8.00
CA ALA A 150 -21.96 -1.00 -9.34
C ALA A 150 -20.51 -1.20 -9.85
N THR A 151 -19.58 -1.59 -8.97
CA THR A 151 -18.17 -1.74 -9.34
C THR A 151 -17.95 -3.03 -10.10
N GLY A 152 -17.65 -2.89 -11.38
CA GLY A 152 -17.39 -4.00 -12.27
C GLY A 152 -15.93 -4.47 -12.19
N TRP A 153 -15.00 -3.57 -12.45
CA TRP A 153 -13.61 -3.92 -12.67
C TRP A 153 -12.70 -2.89 -12.01
N PHE A 154 -11.53 -3.33 -11.56
CA PHE A 154 -10.54 -2.42 -11.03
C PHE A 154 -9.35 -2.29 -11.99
N PHE A 155 -9.22 -1.11 -12.58
CA PHE A 155 -8.07 -0.77 -13.40
C PHE A 155 -6.92 -0.33 -12.50
N THR A 156 -5.81 -1.06 -12.51
CA THR A 156 -4.71 -0.82 -11.57
C THR A 156 -3.34 -1.07 -12.19
N HIS A 157 -2.34 -0.40 -11.65
CA HIS A 157 -0.95 -0.74 -11.88
C HIS A 157 -0.50 -2.08 -11.28
N GLY A 158 -1.28 -2.71 -10.40
CA GLY A 158 -0.94 -4.01 -9.81
C GLY A 158 -0.04 -3.94 -8.57
N GLY A 159 0.01 -2.81 -7.86
CA GLY A 159 0.63 -2.75 -6.54
C GLY A 159 -0.10 -3.69 -5.56
N HIS A 160 0.67 -4.42 -4.73
CA HIS A 160 0.14 -5.51 -3.90
C HIS A 160 -1.08 -5.12 -3.05
N GLY A 161 -1.06 -3.96 -2.39
CA GLY A 161 -2.19 -3.49 -1.58
C GLY A 161 -3.50 -3.38 -2.37
N GLY A 162 -3.47 -2.73 -3.53
CA GLY A 162 -4.66 -2.59 -4.39
C GLY A 162 -5.14 -3.91 -4.98
N VAL A 163 -4.23 -4.85 -5.27
CA VAL A 163 -4.59 -6.20 -5.73
C VAL A 163 -5.33 -6.95 -4.62
N THR A 164 -4.79 -6.94 -3.41
CA THR A 164 -5.41 -7.58 -2.24
C THR A 164 -6.78 -6.98 -1.93
N GLU A 165 -6.93 -5.65 -1.95
CA GLU A 165 -8.22 -4.99 -1.71
C GLU A 165 -9.27 -5.35 -2.77
N SER A 166 -8.87 -5.41 -4.04
CA SER A 166 -9.76 -5.79 -5.15
C SER A 166 -10.25 -7.23 -5.01
N LEU A 167 -9.32 -8.17 -4.81
CA LEU A 167 -9.66 -9.59 -4.68
C LEU A 167 -10.45 -9.87 -3.40
N SER A 168 -10.15 -9.18 -2.29
CA SER A 168 -10.95 -9.25 -1.05
C SER A 168 -12.36 -8.66 -1.22
N SER A 169 -12.56 -7.83 -2.25
CA SER A 169 -13.88 -7.28 -2.60
C SER A 169 -14.61 -8.12 -3.65
N GLY A 170 -13.95 -9.11 -4.27
CA GLY A 170 -14.51 -9.92 -5.36
C GLY A 170 -14.45 -9.24 -6.73
N ILE A 171 -13.60 -8.23 -6.87
CA ILE A 171 -13.50 -7.41 -8.08
C ILE A 171 -12.33 -7.89 -8.95
N PRO A 172 -12.57 -8.32 -10.20
CA PRO A 172 -11.52 -8.68 -11.13
C PRO A 172 -10.74 -7.44 -11.62
N LEU A 173 -9.50 -7.66 -12.07
CA LEU A 173 -8.54 -6.58 -12.31
C LEU A 173 -8.17 -6.41 -13.79
N ILE A 174 -7.92 -5.16 -14.20
CA ILE A 174 -7.23 -4.82 -15.46
C ILE A 174 -5.89 -4.21 -15.08
N PHE A 175 -4.79 -4.81 -15.54
CA PHE A 175 -3.44 -4.43 -15.15
C PHE A 175 -2.75 -3.54 -16.17
N TRP A 176 -2.26 -2.39 -15.71
CA TRP A 176 -1.28 -1.54 -16.40
C TRP A 176 0.02 -1.47 -15.57
N PRO A 177 0.81 -2.56 -15.53
CA PRO A 177 2.01 -2.60 -14.71
C PRO A 177 3.11 -1.72 -15.29
N PHE A 178 3.91 -1.07 -14.44
CA PHE A 178 5.03 -0.24 -14.89
C PHE A 178 6.34 -0.46 -14.13
N LYS A 179 6.32 -0.99 -12.89
CA LYS A 179 7.57 -1.23 -12.12
C LYS A 179 7.47 -2.30 -11.04
N ALA A 180 8.63 -2.65 -10.47
CA ALA A 180 8.77 -3.50 -9.28
C ALA A 180 8.09 -4.86 -9.44
N ASP A 181 7.30 -5.27 -8.45
CA ASP A 181 6.56 -6.52 -8.36
C ASP A 181 5.26 -6.52 -9.20
N GLN A 182 4.85 -5.36 -9.72
CA GLN A 182 3.60 -5.21 -10.46
C GLN A 182 3.44 -6.13 -11.67
N PRO A 183 4.45 -6.33 -12.55
CA PRO A 183 4.30 -7.26 -13.68
C PRO A 183 4.13 -8.71 -13.23
N THR A 184 4.72 -9.08 -12.10
CA THR A 184 4.59 -10.42 -11.51
C THR A 184 3.21 -10.61 -10.91
N ALA A 185 2.69 -9.60 -10.20
CA ALA A 185 1.31 -9.61 -9.71
C ALA A 185 0.31 -9.71 -10.86
N ALA A 186 0.48 -8.92 -11.92
CA ALA A 186 -0.36 -8.98 -13.12
C ALA A 186 -0.33 -10.36 -13.76
N ALA A 187 0.86 -10.94 -13.95
CA ALA A 187 1.04 -12.29 -14.49
C ALA A 187 0.32 -13.35 -13.64
N HIS A 188 0.55 -13.32 -12.32
CA HIS A 188 -0.03 -14.30 -11.41
C HIS A 188 -1.57 -14.25 -11.41
N VAL A 189 -2.14 -13.05 -11.32
CA VAL A 189 -3.60 -12.88 -11.28
C VAL A 189 -4.23 -13.24 -12.63
N ALA A 190 -3.62 -12.86 -13.75
CA ALA A 190 -4.16 -13.12 -15.08
C ALA A 190 -4.00 -14.59 -15.50
N GLU A 191 -2.84 -15.20 -15.25
CA GLU A 191 -2.51 -16.54 -15.76
C GLU A 191 -2.87 -17.66 -14.79
N ASN A 192 -2.68 -17.46 -13.48
CA ASN A 192 -2.88 -18.54 -12.50
C ASN A 192 -4.25 -18.43 -11.82
N LEU A 193 -4.60 -17.23 -11.36
CA LEU A 193 -5.87 -17.01 -10.65
C LEU A 193 -7.05 -16.80 -11.61
N LYS A 194 -6.77 -16.50 -12.88
CA LYS A 194 -7.78 -16.21 -13.92
C LYS A 194 -8.81 -15.17 -13.45
N ALA A 195 -8.35 -14.16 -12.72
CA ALA A 195 -9.17 -13.12 -12.11
C ALA A 195 -8.77 -11.70 -12.57
N GLY A 196 -8.09 -11.60 -13.71
CA GLY A 196 -7.72 -10.32 -14.29
C GLY A 196 -7.08 -10.42 -15.66
N ILE A 197 -6.79 -9.27 -16.25
CA ILE A 197 -6.28 -9.12 -17.62
C ILE A 197 -5.06 -8.20 -17.60
N GLU A 198 -3.95 -8.64 -18.20
CA GLU A 198 -2.76 -7.80 -18.38
C GLU A 198 -2.81 -7.04 -19.72
N LEU A 199 -2.62 -5.72 -19.66
CA LEU A 199 -2.40 -4.90 -20.85
C LEU A 199 -0.93 -5.00 -21.28
N PHE A 200 -0.70 -5.35 -22.53
CA PHE A 200 0.63 -5.53 -23.09
C PHE A 200 1.03 -4.38 -24.02
N GLU A 201 0.09 -3.80 -24.76
CA GLU A 201 0.35 -2.70 -25.71
C GLU A 201 0.72 -1.41 -24.99
N VAL A 202 0.46 -1.30 -23.69
CA VAL A 202 0.87 -0.17 -22.84
C VAL A 202 2.36 -0.18 -22.46
N ARG A 203 3.08 -1.26 -22.81
CA ARG A 203 4.52 -1.39 -22.57
C ARG A 203 5.31 -0.47 -23.49
N THR A 204 6.44 0.02 -22.99
CA THR A 204 7.33 0.95 -23.71
C THR A 204 8.80 0.57 -23.50
N GLY A 205 9.70 1.14 -24.30
CA GLY A 205 11.15 0.93 -24.18
C GLY A 205 11.54 -0.56 -24.27
N ARG A 206 12.27 -1.06 -23.25
CA ARG A 206 12.64 -2.49 -23.18
C ARG A 206 11.45 -3.44 -23.07
N GLY A 207 10.25 -2.94 -22.75
CA GLY A 207 9.02 -3.73 -22.71
C GLY A 207 8.45 -4.12 -24.07
N LEU A 208 9.01 -3.60 -25.18
CA LEU A 208 8.63 -3.96 -26.56
C LEU A 208 9.36 -5.21 -27.08
N GLN A 209 10.19 -5.84 -26.25
CA GLN A 209 10.80 -7.12 -26.57
C GLN A 209 9.78 -8.26 -26.43
N PRO A 210 10.03 -9.43 -27.07
CA PRO A 210 9.17 -10.61 -26.89
C PRO A 210 9.00 -10.94 -25.41
N ILE A 211 7.75 -11.07 -24.98
CA ILE A 211 7.41 -11.40 -23.61
C ILE A 211 7.79 -12.86 -23.36
N HIS A 212 8.73 -13.11 -22.45
CA HIS A 212 9.23 -14.46 -22.18
C HIS A 212 8.14 -15.50 -21.86
N ARG A 213 7.05 -15.08 -21.20
CA ARG A 213 5.95 -15.98 -20.80
C ARG A 213 5.15 -16.54 -21.96
N ASN A 214 4.92 -15.76 -23.02
CA ASN A 214 3.95 -16.11 -24.07
C ASN A 214 4.39 -15.73 -25.49
N GLY A 215 5.59 -15.19 -25.66
CA GLY A 215 6.15 -14.78 -26.96
C GLY A 215 5.49 -13.55 -27.59
N LYS A 216 4.46 -12.93 -26.98
CA LYS A 216 3.81 -11.74 -27.53
C LYS A 216 4.83 -10.60 -27.65
N ILE A 217 4.81 -9.90 -28.78
CA ILE A 217 5.62 -8.72 -29.04
C ILE A 217 4.69 -7.51 -29.09
N PRO A 218 4.68 -6.65 -28.06
CA PRO A 218 3.85 -5.45 -28.07
C PRO A 218 4.28 -4.47 -29.16
N LYS A 219 3.33 -3.83 -29.81
CA LYS A 219 3.59 -2.74 -30.77
C LYS A 219 3.94 -1.45 -30.03
N GLY A 220 3.31 -1.22 -28.87
CA GLY A 220 3.58 -0.01 -28.06
C GLY A 220 3.08 1.29 -28.67
N THR A 221 2.18 1.22 -29.66
CA THR A 221 1.63 2.41 -30.33
C THR A 221 0.30 2.81 -29.71
N ARG A 222 -0.08 4.08 -29.85
CA ARG A 222 -1.35 4.60 -29.33
C ARG A 222 -2.55 3.88 -29.94
N GLU A 223 -2.45 3.52 -31.22
CA GLU A 223 -3.46 2.79 -31.98
C GLU A 223 -3.62 1.37 -31.41
N ALA A 224 -2.50 0.66 -31.18
CA ALA A 224 -2.51 -0.69 -30.61
C ALA A 224 -3.07 -0.71 -29.18
N VAL A 225 -2.71 0.29 -28.36
CA VAL A 225 -3.31 0.49 -27.03
C VAL A 225 -4.82 0.65 -27.13
N GLY A 226 -5.30 1.48 -28.07
CA GLY A 226 -6.73 1.68 -28.29
C GLY A 226 -7.46 0.40 -28.75
N GLU A 227 -6.85 -0.39 -29.63
CA GLU A 227 -7.39 -1.70 -30.05
C GLU A 227 -7.46 -2.68 -28.88
N GLU A 228 -6.40 -2.75 -28.07
CA GLU A 228 -6.35 -3.61 -26.89
C GLU A 228 -7.37 -3.21 -25.83
N ILE A 229 -7.50 -1.92 -25.50
CA ILE A 229 -8.48 -1.46 -24.52
C ILE A 229 -9.91 -1.82 -24.95
N ARG A 230 -10.28 -1.60 -26.22
CA ARG A 230 -11.63 -1.95 -26.72
C ARG A 230 -11.89 -3.45 -26.59
N ARG A 231 -10.95 -4.29 -27.03
CA ARG A 231 -11.03 -5.74 -26.88
C ARG A 231 -11.18 -6.16 -25.41
N VAL A 232 -10.41 -5.55 -24.51
CA VAL A 232 -10.50 -5.84 -23.07
C VAL A 232 -11.86 -5.43 -22.51
N LEU A 233 -12.43 -4.30 -22.92
CA LEU A 233 -13.78 -3.90 -22.51
C LEU A 233 -14.85 -4.88 -23.03
N ASP A 234 -14.72 -5.40 -24.25
CA ASP A 234 -15.61 -6.44 -24.78
C ASP A 234 -15.51 -7.74 -23.96
N ILE A 235 -14.29 -8.15 -23.60
CA ILE A 235 -14.04 -9.29 -22.70
C ILE A 235 -14.71 -9.06 -21.33
N CYS A 236 -14.55 -7.84 -20.78
CA CYS A 236 -15.09 -7.47 -19.48
C CYS A 236 -16.63 -7.59 -19.42
N GLY A 237 -17.31 -7.27 -20.53
CA GLY A 237 -18.76 -7.43 -20.67
C GLY A 237 -19.21 -8.81 -21.16
N GLY A 238 -18.27 -9.69 -21.52
CA GLY A 238 -18.54 -10.99 -22.12
C GLY A 238 -18.53 -12.17 -21.14
N LYS A 239 -18.60 -13.38 -21.71
CA LYS A 239 -18.57 -14.64 -20.94
C LYS A 239 -17.27 -14.83 -20.16
N GLU A 240 -16.14 -14.47 -20.77
CA GLU A 240 -14.82 -14.52 -20.13
C GLU A 240 -14.76 -13.56 -18.92
N GLY A 241 -15.26 -12.33 -19.06
CA GLY A 241 -15.33 -11.39 -17.94
C GLY A 241 -16.22 -11.89 -16.80
N ALA A 242 -17.35 -12.52 -17.11
CA ALA A 242 -18.22 -13.14 -16.12
C ALA A 242 -17.51 -14.31 -15.39
N GLU A 243 -16.66 -15.07 -16.09
CA GLU A 243 -15.83 -16.10 -15.48
C GLU A 243 -14.77 -15.52 -14.54
N MET A 244 -14.07 -14.46 -14.97
CA MET A 244 -13.09 -13.78 -14.11
C MET A 244 -13.72 -13.20 -12.85
N ARG A 245 -14.96 -12.69 -12.93
CA ARG A 245 -15.72 -12.27 -11.74
C ARG A 245 -16.01 -13.44 -10.80
N ARG A 246 -16.46 -14.59 -11.34
CA ARG A 246 -16.69 -15.78 -10.50
C ARG A 246 -15.39 -16.20 -9.80
N ASN A 247 -14.26 -16.17 -10.51
CA ASN A 247 -12.96 -16.48 -9.91
C ASN A 247 -12.58 -15.48 -8.81
N ALA A 248 -12.77 -14.18 -9.03
CA ALA A 248 -12.54 -13.16 -8.00
C ALA A 248 -13.43 -13.35 -6.75
N GLU A 249 -14.72 -13.70 -6.92
CA GLU A 249 -15.62 -14.00 -5.79
C GLU A 249 -15.23 -15.29 -5.05
N MET A 250 -14.74 -16.32 -5.76
CA MET A 250 -14.17 -17.52 -5.10
C MET A 250 -12.93 -17.17 -4.29
N ILE A 251 -12.02 -16.36 -4.84
CA ILE A 251 -10.83 -15.89 -4.14
C ILE A 251 -11.21 -15.09 -2.89
N LYS A 252 -12.18 -14.18 -3.00
CA LYS A 252 -12.74 -13.44 -1.86
C LYS A 252 -13.21 -14.38 -0.75
N ALA A 253 -13.98 -15.41 -1.11
CA ALA A 253 -14.48 -16.38 -0.14
C ALA A 253 -13.34 -17.15 0.55
N GLU A 254 -12.33 -17.57 -0.19
CA GLU A 254 -11.15 -18.26 0.37
C GLU A 254 -10.28 -17.34 1.23
N MET A 255 -10.09 -16.08 0.82
CA MET A 255 -9.38 -15.08 1.62
C MET A 255 -10.10 -14.84 2.95
N LYS A 256 -11.43 -14.72 2.92
CA LYS A 256 -12.24 -14.59 4.15
C LYS A 256 -12.08 -15.82 5.03
N LYS A 257 -12.29 -17.02 4.49
CA LYS A 257 -12.17 -18.30 5.21
C LYS A 257 -10.79 -18.51 5.81
N SER A 258 -9.72 -18.06 5.13
CA SER A 258 -8.35 -18.14 5.63
C SER A 258 -8.15 -17.40 6.97
N TRP A 259 -8.91 -16.32 7.17
CA TRP A 259 -8.86 -15.47 8.37
C TRP A 259 -9.93 -15.79 9.42
N GLU A 260 -10.90 -16.67 9.10
CA GLU A 260 -11.88 -17.17 10.06
C GLU A 260 -11.23 -18.06 11.13
N GLU A 261 -11.99 -18.39 12.18
CA GLU A 261 -11.53 -19.24 13.27
C GLU A 261 -11.14 -20.64 12.75
N GLY A 262 -9.92 -21.08 13.06
CA GLY A 262 -9.35 -22.32 12.52
C GLY A 262 -8.84 -22.22 11.08
N GLY A 263 -8.93 -21.05 10.43
CA GLY A 263 -8.37 -20.81 9.10
C GLY A 263 -6.83 -20.74 9.10
N PRO A 264 -6.17 -21.10 7.99
CA PRO A 264 -4.70 -21.20 7.92
C PRO A 264 -3.98 -19.89 8.24
N ALA A 265 -4.45 -18.72 7.79
CA ALA A 265 -3.82 -17.44 8.13
C ALA A 265 -3.98 -17.12 9.62
N LYS A 266 -5.16 -17.40 10.19
CA LYS A 266 -5.42 -17.22 11.63
C LYS A 266 -4.53 -18.13 12.48
N LEU A 267 -4.38 -19.38 12.09
CA LEU A 267 -3.52 -20.36 12.76
C LEU A 267 -2.04 -19.97 12.64
N ALA A 268 -1.58 -19.57 11.45
CA ALA A 268 -0.21 -19.11 11.23
C ALA A 268 0.12 -17.88 12.07
N MET A 269 -0.80 -16.90 12.13
CA MET A 269 -0.64 -15.73 13.00
C MET A 269 -0.56 -16.13 14.48
N ARG A 270 -1.38 -17.07 14.94
CA ARG A 270 -1.29 -17.57 16.32
C ARG A 270 0.00 -18.30 16.60
N GLN A 271 0.46 -19.15 15.68
CA GLN A 271 1.72 -19.86 15.82
C GLN A 271 2.88 -18.87 15.90
N PHE A 272 2.90 -17.88 15.01
CA PHE A 272 3.88 -16.79 15.08
C PHE A 272 3.83 -16.11 16.46
N LEU A 273 2.65 -15.76 16.96
CA LEU A 273 2.53 -15.16 18.28
C LEU A 273 2.97 -16.11 19.40
N GLN A 274 2.85 -17.43 19.25
CA GLN A 274 3.33 -18.42 20.22
C GLN A 274 4.85 -18.61 20.17
N ASP A 275 5.45 -18.57 18.98
CA ASP A 275 6.90 -18.74 18.79
C ASP A 275 7.70 -17.57 19.37
N TYR A 276 7.05 -16.41 19.55
CA TYR A 276 7.64 -15.17 20.03
C TYR A 276 6.95 -14.59 21.28
N ALA A 277 6.11 -15.38 21.96
CA ALA A 277 5.58 -15.10 23.30
C ALA A 277 6.47 -15.73 24.38
#